data_AF-A0A0M9DSD4-F1
#
_entry.id   AF-A0A0M9DSD4-F1
#
_cell.length_a   1.000
_cell.length_b   1.000
_cell.length_c   1.000
_cell.angle_alpha   90.00
_cell.angle_beta   90.00
_cell.angle_gamma   90.00
#
_symmetry.space_group_name_H-M   'P 1'
#
loop_
_entity.id
_entity.type
_entity.pdbx_description
1 polymer ?
#
loop_
_entity_poly.entity_id
_entity_poly.type
_entity_poly.pdbx_seq_one_letter_code
_entity_poly.pdbx_strand_id
1 'polypeptide(L)'
;MDIMQVLSYGVIGLGFFLAFFSYKLLLEEQKRNEPRRSIIRSIYLFMVFSIVLLVLGVTNELWKNKFFTPSTTSSQESKYYLGTWNGKGLDIINGDKKDTNQEKYSYIITLEIKERNDSIIVNGTYNAKPENKYTSDIPTRVITGYAIKKDDFLRIIYTTKADPQPTGRGMGVFCLVFSTTGKSAEGYYISRSLKDGKFVVGSLEFNH
;
A
#
# COMPACT_ATOMS: atom_id res chain seq x y z
N MET A 1 17.89 -19.28 15.60
CA MET A 1 17.48 -18.77 14.29
C MET A 1 16.13 -18.11 14.47
N ASP A 2 16.00 -16.83 14.13
CA ASP A 2 14.73 -16.12 14.27
C ASP A 2 13.75 -16.61 13.20
N ILE A 3 12.66 -17.23 13.64
CA ILE A 3 11.65 -17.81 12.76
C ILE A 3 10.99 -16.71 11.91
N MET A 4 10.78 -15.52 12.49
CA MET A 4 10.14 -14.41 11.79
C MET A 4 10.99 -13.88 10.65
N GLN A 5 12.30 -13.84 10.84
CA GLN A 5 13.25 -13.43 9.80
C GLN A 5 13.21 -14.38 8.60
N VAL A 6 13.08 -15.68 8.86
CA VAL A 6 13.10 -16.71 7.80
C VAL A 6 11.77 -16.77 7.06
N LEU A 7 10.63 -16.60 7.76
CA LEU A 7 9.32 -16.50 7.09
C LEU A 7 9.17 -15.22 6.26
N SER A 8 9.95 -14.16 6.56
CA SER A 8 9.91 -12.93 5.75
C SER A 8 10.34 -13.14 4.29
N TYR A 9 11.10 -14.22 4.00
CA TYR A 9 11.46 -14.64 2.64
C TYR A 9 10.31 -15.35 1.88
N GLY A 10 9.09 -15.38 2.44
CA GLY A 10 7.89 -15.90 1.78
C GLY A 10 7.98 -17.39 1.45
N VAL A 11 7.69 -17.75 0.21
CA VAL A 11 7.64 -19.15 -0.26
C VAL A 11 9.00 -19.86 -0.11
N ILE A 12 10.11 -19.13 -0.25
CA ILE A 12 11.47 -19.65 -0.07
C ILE A 12 11.70 -20.02 1.40
N GLY A 13 11.31 -19.13 2.32
CA GLY A 13 11.38 -19.38 3.76
C GLY A 13 10.53 -20.56 4.21
N LEU A 14 9.32 -20.68 3.65
CA LEU A 14 8.44 -21.82 3.89
C LEU A 14 9.06 -23.13 3.39
N GLY A 15 9.62 -23.14 2.17
CA GLY A 15 10.32 -24.30 1.62
C GLY A 15 11.51 -24.73 2.49
N PHE A 16 12.28 -23.77 3.00
CA PHE A 16 13.39 -24.03 3.93
C PHE A 16 12.93 -24.72 5.22
N PHE A 17 11.87 -24.22 5.86
CA PHE A 17 11.36 -24.86 7.07
C PHE A 17 10.83 -26.26 6.82
N LEU A 18 10.14 -26.46 5.70
CA LEU A 18 9.60 -27.76 5.34
C LEU A 18 10.73 -28.77 5.13
N ALA A 19 11.80 -28.39 4.41
CA ALA A 19 12.99 -29.22 4.25
C ALA A 19 13.66 -29.51 5.61
N PHE A 20 13.80 -28.50 6.47
CA PHE A 20 14.39 -28.65 7.80
C PHE A 20 13.59 -29.62 8.70
N PHE A 21 12.26 -29.51 8.70
CA PHE A 21 11.39 -30.41 9.46
C PHE A 21 11.39 -31.83 8.89
N SER A 22 11.34 -31.99 7.56
CA SER A 22 11.45 -33.31 6.94
C SER A 22 12.79 -33.99 7.23
N TYR A 23 13.88 -33.22 7.25
CA TYR A 23 15.20 -33.72 7.65
C TYR A 23 15.23 -34.16 9.11
N LYS A 24 14.65 -33.37 10.03
CA LYS A 24 14.54 -33.78 11.44
C LYS A 24 13.71 -35.05 11.63
N LEU A 25 12.56 -35.15 10.96
CA LEU A 25 11.72 -36.34 11.00
C LEU A 25 12.45 -37.57 10.44
N LEU A 26 13.25 -37.39 9.39
CA LEU A 26 14.09 -38.47 8.85
C LEU A 26 15.12 -38.94 9.87
N LEU A 27 15.83 -38.02 10.52
CA LEU A 27 16.82 -38.35 11.55
C LEU A 27 16.18 -39.08 12.75
N GLU A 28 14.97 -38.70 13.14
CA GLU A 28 14.24 -39.37 14.22
C GLU A 28 13.78 -40.78 13.82
N GLU A 29 13.32 -40.97 12.59
CA GLU A 29 12.89 -42.29 12.10
C GLU A 29 14.11 -43.22 11.88
N GLN A 30 15.28 -42.67 11.51
CA GLN A 30 16.54 -43.42 11.39
C GLN A 30 17.11 -43.92 12.71
N LYS A 31 16.74 -43.29 13.83
CA LYS A 31 17.16 -43.74 15.18
C LYS A 31 16.33 -44.91 15.72
N ARG A 32 15.28 -45.33 15.00
CA ARG A 32 14.44 -46.47 15.39
C ARG A 32 15.06 -47.78 14.93
N ASN A 33 14.97 -48.80 15.78
CA ASN A 33 15.42 -50.16 15.44
C ASN A 33 14.66 -50.76 14.26
N GLU A 34 13.38 -50.39 14.08
CA GLU A 34 12.55 -50.77 12.94
C GLU A 34 11.92 -49.53 12.30
N PRO A 35 12.44 -49.09 11.14
CA PRO A 35 11.91 -47.90 10.45
C PRO A 35 10.56 -48.17 9.80
N ARG A 36 9.58 -47.28 10.04
CA ARG A 36 8.23 -47.41 9.47
C ARG A 36 8.21 -46.90 8.05
N ARG A 37 8.14 -47.83 7.09
CA ARG A 37 8.18 -47.54 5.63
C ARG A 37 7.13 -46.53 5.16
N SER A 38 5.94 -46.52 5.76
CA SER A 38 4.87 -45.56 5.41
C SER A 38 5.26 -44.12 5.74
N ILE A 39 5.90 -43.89 6.90
CA ILE A 39 6.31 -42.56 7.36
C ILE A 39 7.49 -42.06 6.55
N ILE A 40 8.45 -42.94 6.23
CA ILE A 40 9.59 -42.60 5.38
C ILE A 40 9.10 -42.12 4.00
N ARG A 41 8.10 -42.77 3.40
CA ARG A 41 7.51 -42.32 2.12
C ARG A 41 6.91 -40.92 2.23
N SER A 42 6.16 -40.63 3.29
CA SER A 42 5.61 -39.29 3.52
C SER A 42 6.70 -38.24 3.71
N ILE A 43 7.76 -38.56 4.46
CA ILE A 43 8.91 -37.66 4.65
C ILE A 43 9.59 -37.34 3.31
N TYR A 44 9.79 -38.34 2.44
CA TYR A 44 10.32 -38.12 1.10
C TYR A 44 9.41 -37.26 0.23
N LEU A 45 8.09 -37.47 0.28
CA LEU A 45 7.14 -36.64 -0.47
C LEU A 45 7.23 -35.17 -0.04
N PHE A 46 7.33 -34.89 1.27
CA PHE A 46 7.51 -33.54 1.78
C PHE A 46 8.87 -32.92 1.39
N MET A 47 9.94 -33.71 1.33
CA MET A 47 11.25 -33.24 0.81
C MET A 47 11.19 -32.89 -0.68
N VAL A 48 10.52 -33.69 -1.51
CA VAL A 48 10.33 -33.34 -2.93
C VAL A 48 9.51 -32.07 -3.05
N PHE A 49 8.45 -31.94 -2.27
CA PHE A 49 7.61 -30.74 -2.27
C PHE A 49 8.38 -29.48 -1.84
N SER A 50 9.26 -29.58 -0.83
CA SER A 50 10.08 -28.44 -0.40
C SER A 50 11.08 -28.00 -1.47
N ILE A 51 11.67 -28.94 -2.22
CA ILE A 51 12.53 -28.64 -3.37
C ILE A 51 11.73 -27.93 -4.47
N VAL A 52 10.53 -28.42 -4.79
CA VAL A 52 9.65 -27.77 -5.78
C VAL A 52 9.31 -26.33 -5.35
N LEU A 53 8.97 -26.10 -4.08
CA LEU A 53 8.71 -24.77 -3.56
C LEU A 53 9.94 -23.85 -3.65
N LEU A 54 11.13 -24.39 -3.42
CA LEU A 54 12.37 -23.63 -3.52
C LEU A 54 12.66 -23.24 -4.97
N VAL A 55 12.49 -24.17 -5.93
CA VAL A 55 12.61 -23.88 -7.37
C VAL A 55 11.57 -22.85 -7.81
N LEU A 56 10.31 -22.98 -7.39
CA LEU A 56 9.25 -22.00 -7.67
C LEU A 56 9.56 -20.63 -7.05
N GLY A 57 10.07 -20.61 -5.82
CA GLY A 57 10.48 -19.38 -5.15
C GLY A 57 11.62 -18.67 -5.88
N VAL A 58 12.67 -19.41 -6.24
CA VAL A 58 13.83 -18.88 -6.97
C VAL A 58 13.45 -18.46 -8.39
N THR A 59 12.65 -19.24 -9.12
CA THR A 59 12.17 -18.83 -10.45
C THR A 59 11.29 -17.59 -10.39
N ASN A 60 10.42 -17.45 -9.38
CA ASN A 60 9.64 -16.23 -9.17
C ASN A 60 10.53 -15.02 -8.86
N GLU A 61 11.58 -15.19 -8.04
CA GLU A 61 12.54 -14.14 -7.74
C GLU A 61 13.39 -13.77 -8.96
N LEU A 62 13.84 -14.75 -9.74
CA LEU A 62 14.57 -14.54 -10.99
C LEU A 62 13.69 -13.93 -12.08
N TRP A 63 12.41 -14.29 -12.16
CA TRP A 63 11.44 -13.67 -13.06
C TRP A 63 11.16 -12.23 -12.64
N LYS A 64 10.99 -11.97 -11.35
CA LYS A 64 10.96 -10.61 -10.83
C LYS A 64 12.22 -9.87 -11.24
N ASN A 65 13.43 -10.40 -11.05
CA ASN A 65 14.67 -9.67 -11.37
C ASN A 65 14.94 -9.54 -12.89
N LYS A 66 14.44 -10.45 -13.73
CA LYS A 66 14.60 -10.40 -15.21
C LYS A 66 13.54 -9.57 -15.92
N PHE A 67 12.31 -9.50 -15.40
CA PHE A 67 11.23 -8.67 -15.97
C PHE A 67 11.06 -7.33 -15.23
N PHE A 68 11.41 -7.26 -13.95
CA PHE A 68 11.71 -6.04 -13.20
C PHE A 68 13.23 -6.01 -12.98
N THR A 69 13.96 -5.60 -14.00
CA THR A 69 15.22 -4.91 -13.70
C THR A 69 14.78 -3.65 -12.94
N PRO A 70 15.13 -3.45 -11.65
CA PRO A 70 15.11 -2.11 -11.13
C PRO A 70 16.13 -1.39 -12.01
N SER A 71 15.63 -0.60 -12.95
CA SER A 71 16.46 0.33 -13.67
C SER A 71 17.14 1.15 -12.58
N THR A 72 18.38 0.79 -12.30
CA THR A 72 19.34 1.61 -11.59
C THR A 72 19.67 2.72 -12.59
N THR A 73 18.70 3.56 -12.88
CA THR A 73 18.93 4.84 -13.50
C THR A 73 19.21 5.74 -12.32
N SER A 74 20.49 5.80 -11.95
CA SER A 74 21.06 6.99 -11.32
C SER A 74 21.06 8.17 -12.33
N SER A 75 19.94 8.39 -13.01
CA SER A 75 19.56 9.74 -13.40
C SER A 75 19.16 10.40 -12.10
N GLN A 76 19.54 11.65 -11.88
CA GLN A 76 18.84 12.51 -10.93
C GLN A 76 17.34 12.18 -11.04
N GLU A 77 16.75 11.49 -10.06
CA GLU A 77 15.30 11.38 -9.96
C GLU A 77 14.88 12.82 -9.80
N SER A 78 14.44 13.44 -10.90
CA SER A 78 13.83 14.74 -10.82
C SER A 78 12.69 14.56 -9.85
N LYS A 79 12.81 15.15 -8.66
CA LYS A 79 11.81 15.06 -7.59
C LYS A 79 10.65 15.96 -7.96
N TYR A 80 10.06 15.70 -9.14
CA TYR A 80 9.03 16.48 -9.78
C TYR A 80 7.77 16.55 -8.92
N TYR A 81 7.62 15.65 -7.95
CA TYR A 81 6.50 15.57 -7.03
C TYR A 81 6.65 16.49 -5.80
N LEU A 82 7.83 17.08 -5.57
CA LEU A 82 8.03 18.03 -4.48
C LEU A 82 7.41 19.37 -4.81
N GLY A 83 7.07 20.14 -3.78
CA GLY A 83 6.50 21.49 -3.93
C GLY A 83 5.03 21.56 -3.55
N THR A 84 4.40 22.65 -3.98
CA THR A 84 2.99 22.93 -3.69
C THR A 84 2.12 22.58 -4.88
N TRP A 85 1.08 21.80 -4.64
CA TRP A 85 0.18 21.27 -5.63
C TRP A 85 -1.24 21.72 -5.34
N ASN A 86 -1.89 22.31 -6.34
CA ASN A 86 -3.28 22.74 -6.24
C ASN A 86 -4.13 21.87 -7.13
N GLY A 87 -5.19 21.31 -6.56
CA GLY A 87 -5.99 20.31 -7.24
C GLY A 87 -7.45 20.33 -6.88
N LYS A 88 -8.17 19.47 -7.59
CA LYS A 88 -9.59 19.21 -7.41
C LYS A 88 -9.78 17.74 -7.13
N GLY A 89 -10.79 17.44 -6.32
CA GLY A 89 -11.24 16.08 -6.09
C GLY A 89 -12.73 15.94 -6.37
N LEU A 90 -13.16 14.74 -6.72
CA LEU A 90 -14.57 14.44 -6.94
C LEU A 90 -14.93 13.06 -6.38
N ASP A 91 -15.99 13.00 -5.59
CA ASP A 91 -16.53 11.73 -5.09
C ASP A 91 -17.09 10.87 -6.24
N ILE A 92 -16.64 9.63 -6.30
CA ILE A 92 -17.15 8.61 -7.24
C ILE A 92 -18.11 7.67 -6.49
N ILE A 93 -17.71 7.20 -5.30
CA ILE A 93 -18.46 6.25 -4.48
C ILE A 93 -18.50 6.77 -3.04
N ASN A 94 -19.70 6.91 -2.49
CA ASN A 94 -19.90 7.14 -1.06
C ASN A 94 -20.42 5.86 -0.41
N GLY A 95 -19.58 5.24 0.41
CA GLY A 95 -19.83 3.96 1.05
C GLY A 95 -20.75 4.08 2.25
N ASP A 96 -22.03 4.37 2.00
CA ASP A 96 -23.09 4.30 3.00
C ASP A 96 -24.13 3.23 2.65
N LYS A 97 -24.71 2.62 3.69
CA LYS A 97 -25.74 1.59 3.52
C LYS A 97 -27.06 2.26 3.12
N LYS A 98 -27.60 1.83 1.96
CA LYS A 98 -29.03 1.81 1.59
C LYS A 98 -29.74 3.08 1.08
N ASP A 99 -29.11 4.23 0.88
CA ASP A 99 -29.84 5.37 0.29
C ASP A 99 -29.30 5.83 -1.06
N THR A 100 -30.23 6.01 -2.00
CA THR A 100 -30.03 6.37 -3.41
C THR A 100 -29.67 7.84 -3.63
N ASN A 101 -29.53 8.61 -2.55
CA ASN A 101 -29.06 9.99 -2.54
C ASN A 101 -27.63 10.06 -2.00
N GLN A 102 -26.68 9.40 -2.67
CA GLN A 102 -25.26 9.52 -2.33
C GLN A 102 -24.82 10.97 -2.55
N GLU A 103 -24.77 11.76 -1.48
CA GLU A 103 -24.21 13.10 -1.53
C GLU A 103 -22.76 12.99 -1.98
N LYS A 104 -22.50 13.55 -3.17
CA LYS A 104 -21.18 13.71 -3.73
C LYS A 104 -20.65 15.09 -3.38
N TYR A 105 -19.37 15.15 -3.06
CA TYR A 105 -18.65 16.38 -2.85
C TYR A 105 -17.62 16.60 -3.94
N SER A 106 -17.46 17.86 -4.29
CA SER A 106 -16.30 18.36 -5.02
C SER A 106 -15.35 19.00 -4.03
N TYR A 107 -14.05 18.82 -4.26
CA TYR A 107 -13.00 19.27 -3.34
C TYR A 107 -12.09 20.25 -4.05
N ILE A 108 -11.64 21.27 -3.32
CA ILE A 108 -10.48 22.08 -3.68
C ILE A 108 -9.39 21.72 -2.68
N ILE A 109 -8.26 21.22 -3.17
CA ILE A 109 -7.20 20.63 -2.36
C ILE A 109 -5.89 21.35 -2.64
N THR A 110 -5.16 21.71 -1.60
CA THR A 110 -3.78 22.20 -1.70
C THR A 110 -2.89 21.25 -0.90
N LEU A 111 -1.83 20.72 -1.53
CA LEU A 111 -0.84 19.87 -0.89
C LEU A 111 0.53 20.54 -0.96
N GLU A 112 1.31 20.38 0.10
CA GLU A 112 2.72 20.72 0.17
C GLU A 112 3.49 19.44 0.46
N ILE A 113 4.30 19.01 -0.51
CA ILE A 113 5.07 17.78 -0.47
C ILE A 113 6.54 18.15 -0.30
N LYS A 114 7.12 17.72 0.83
CA LYS A 114 8.51 18.02 1.23
C LYS A 114 9.25 16.75 1.58
N GLU A 115 10.55 16.77 1.41
CA GLU A 115 11.43 15.70 1.88
C GLU A 115 12.11 16.13 3.19
N ARG A 116 12.16 15.22 4.16
CA ARG A 116 12.78 15.44 5.47
C ARG A 116 13.35 14.12 5.98
N ASN A 117 14.67 14.05 6.18
CA ASN A 117 15.36 12.88 6.77
C ASN A 117 14.94 11.55 6.10
N ASP A 118 15.10 11.46 4.77
CA ASP A 118 14.73 10.30 3.95
C ASP A 118 13.23 9.93 3.96
N SER A 119 12.38 10.80 4.51
CA SER A 119 10.92 10.65 4.52
C SER A 119 10.26 11.74 3.68
N ILE A 120 9.19 11.41 2.97
CA ILE A 120 8.35 12.40 2.27
C ILE A 120 7.20 12.78 3.19
N ILE A 121 7.15 14.04 3.59
CA ILE A 121 6.11 14.61 4.45
C ILE A 121 5.12 15.37 3.57
N VAL A 122 3.84 15.21 3.90
CA VAL A 122 2.75 15.91 3.19
C VAL A 122 1.91 16.69 4.18
N ASN A 123 1.78 17.98 3.93
CA ASN A 123 0.83 18.86 4.60
C ASN A 123 -0.13 19.43 3.57
N GLY A 124 -1.26 19.96 4.00
CA GLY A 124 -2.18 20.57 3.06
C GLY A 124 -3.49 20.99 3.68
N THR A 125 -4.40 21.44 2.84
CA THR A 125 -5.77 21.74 3.21
C THR A 125 -6.73 21.29 2.12
N TYR A 126 -7.98 21.09 2.48
CA TYR A 126 -9.04 21.00 1.50
C TYR A 126 -10.34 21.62 1.99
N ASN A 127 -11.13 22.08 1.03
CA ASN A 127 -12.51 22.53 1.21
C ASN A 127 -13.40 21.60 0.39
N ALA A 128 -14.58 21.24 0.91
CA ALA A 128 -15.53 20.42 0.17
C ALA A 128 -16.85 21.16 -0.03
N LYS A 129 -17.34 21.13 -1.26
CA LYS A 129 -18.64 21.67 -1.65
C LYS A 129 -19.53 20.52 -2.10
N PRO A 130 -20.72 20.35 -1.52
CA PRO A 130 -21.65 19.33 -1.97
C PRO A 130 -22.13 19.68 -3.39
N GLU A 131 -22.37 18.65 -4.20
CA GLU A 131 -23.02 18.85 -5.50
C GLU A 131 -24.50 19.23 -5.35
N ASN A 132 -25.11 18.85 -4.23
CA ASN A 132 -26.49 19.19 -3.90
C ASN A 132 -26.56 20.52 -3.12
N LYS A 133 -27.45 21.43 -3.54
CA LYS A 133 -27.66 22.75 -2.94
C LYS A 133 -28.26 22.73 -1.53
N TYR A 134 -28.80 21.58 -1.09
CA TYR A 134 -29.46 21.46 0.22
C TYR A 134 -28.52 21.03 1.35
N THR A 135 -27.27 20.69 1.03
CA THR A 135 -26.28 20.24 1.99
C THR A 135 -25.30 21.38 2.27
N SER A 136 -24.86 21.53 3.53
CA SER A 136 -23.89 22.55 3.91
C SER A 136 -22.48 22.20 3.43
N ASP A 137 -21.69 23.22 3.07
CA ASP A 137 -20.25 23.08 2.82
C ASP A 137 -19.54 22.43 4.01
N ILE A 138 -18.52 21.62 3.72
CA ILE A 138 -17.65 21.09 4.77
C ILE A 138 -16.61 22.16 5.09
N PRO A 139 -16.42 22.52 6.38
CA PRO A 139 -15.40 23.48 6.76
C PRO A 139 -14.01 23.01 6.33
N THR A 140 -13.11 23.97 6.15
CA THR A 140 -11.72 23.71 5.82
C THR A 140 -11.14 22.61 6.71
N ARG A 141 -10.46 21.66 6.08
CA ARG A 141 -9.77 20.60 6.79
C ARG A 141 -8.29 20.66 6.49
N VAL A 142 -7.49 20.47 7.53
CA VAL A 142 -6.04 20.34 7.44
C VAL A 142 -5.69 18.88 7.16
N ILE A 143 -4.80 18.66 6.19
CA ILE A 143 -4.23 17.37 5.81
C ILE A 143 -2.82 17.29 6.41
N THR A 144 -2.53 16.17 7.09
CA THR A 144 -1.17 15.85 7.55
C THR A 144 -0.89 14.38 7.31
N GLY A 145 0.27 14.06 6.75
CA GLY A 145 0.62 12.68 6.39
C GLY A 145 2.06 12.51 5.94
N TYR A 146 2.32 11.34 5.40
CA TYR A 146 3.60 10.98 4.78
C TYR A 146 3.33 10.26 3.45
N ALA A 147 4.34 10.25 2.58
CA ALA A 147 4.24 9.60 1.29
C ALA A 147 5.31 8.53 1.09
N ILE A 148 4.95 7.53 0.29
CA ILE A 148 5.83 6.46 -0.16
C ILE A 148 5.85 6.53 -1.68
N LYS A 149 7.01 6.80 -2.27
CA LYS A 149 7.23 6.73 -3.72
C LYS A 149 7.53 5.30 -4.11
N LYS A 150 6.88 4.81 -5.16
CA LYS A 150 7.22 3.54 -5.81
C LYS A 150 6.94 3.67 -7.30
N ASP A 151 7.97 3.45 -8.12
CA ASP A 151 7.91 3.61 -9.58
C ASP A 151 7.33 4.99 -9.91
N ASP A 152 6.31 5.11 -10.75
CA ASP A 152 5.67 6.39 -11.10
C ASP A 152 4.65 6.88 -10.07
N PHE A 153 4.30 6.07 -9.08
CA PHE A 153 3.25 6.36 -8.12
C PHE A 153 3.78 7.01 -6.83
N LEU A 154 3.04 7.98 -6.32
CA LEU A 154 3.19 8.50 -4.96
C LEU A 154 1.95 8.14 -4.15
N ARG A 155 2.14 7.29 -3.14
CA ARG A 155 1.09 6.94 -2.19
C ARG A 155 1.20 7.80 -0.96
N ILE A 156 0.22 8.66 -0.71
CA ILE A 156 0.16 9.56 0.44
C ILE A 156 -0.79 8.97 1.46
N ILE A 157 -0.30 8.65 2.66
CA ILE A 157 -1.13 8.19 3.79
C ILE A 157 -1.34 9.40 4.70
N TYR A 158 -2.59 9.80 4.88
CA TYR A 158 -2.92 11.06 5.55
C TYR A 158 -4.00 10.93 6.60
N THR A 159 -4.03 11.92 7.48
CA THR A 159 -5.12 12.20 8.41
C THR A 159 -5.64 13.61 8.16
N THR A 160 -6.91 13.83 8.51
CA THR A 160 -7.57 15.12 8.36
C THR A 160 -8.18 15.56 9.67
N LYS A 161 -8.18 16.88 9.90
CA LYS A 161 -8.81 17.52 11.05
C LYS A 161 -9.53 18.77 10.56
N ALA A 162 -10.74 19.03 11.06
CA ALA A 162 -11.41 20.29 10.78
C ALA A 162 -10.70 21.47 11.47
N ASP A 163 -10.75 22.62 10.82
CA ASP A 163 -10.17 23.90 11.24
C ASP A 163 -11.26 24.97 11.11
N PRO A 164 -11.61 25.74 12.17
CA PRO A 164 -10.92 25.90 13.47
C PRO A 164 -11.31 24.90 14.56
N GLN A 165 -12.41 24.15 14.40
CA GLN A 165 -12.84 23.20 15.42
C GLN A 165 -12.30 21.81 15.12
N PRO A 166 -11.47 21.20 15.99
CA PRO A 166 -10.84 19.89 15.74
C PRO A 166 -11.81 18.71 15.86
N THR A 167 -13.11 18.95 15.75
CA THR A 167 -14.15 17.93 15.78
C THR A 167 -14.27 17.30 14.38
N GLY A 168 -14.22 15.97 14.33
CA GLY A 168 -14.19 15.24 13.07
C GLY A 168 -12.76 15.00 12.59
N ARG A 169 -12.37 13.72 12.59
CA ARG A 169 -11.11 13.25 12.04
C ARG A 169 -11.38 12.29 10.91
N GLY A 170 -10.60 12.40 9.85
CA GLY A 170 -10.56 11.42 8.77
C GLY A 170 -9.18 10.79 8.68
N MET A 171 -9.11 9.63 8.04
CA MET A 171 -7.86 9.05 7.56
C MET A 171 -8.06 8.54 6.16
N GLY A 172 -7.02 8.56 5.35
CA GLY A 172 -7.15 8.11 3.98
C GLY A 172 -5.82 7.89 3.29
N VAL A 173 -5.93 7.52 2.02
CA VAL A 173 -4.81 7.31 1.11
C VAL A 173 -5.09 8.04 -0.19
N PHE A 174 -4.13 8.85 -0.65
CA PHE A 174 -4.07 9.28 -2.05
C PHE A 174 -3.10 8.37 -2.80
N CYS A 175 -3.46 8.00 -4.02
CA CYS A 175 -2.57 7.34 -4.96
C CYS A 175 -2.47 8.22 -6.19
N LEU A 176 -1.32 8.87 -6.38
CA LEU A 176 -1.09 9.87 -7.43
C LEU A 176 -0.06 9.37 -8.44
N VAL A 177 -0.31 9.66 -9.71
CA VAL A 177 0.65 9.55 -10.81
C VAL A 177 0.92 10.95 -11.30
N PHE A 178 2.19 11.33 -11.40
CA PHE A 178 2.59 12.64 -11.88
C PHE A 178 2.98 12.54 -13.35
N SER A 179 2.73 13.60 -14.12
CA SER A 179 3.27 13.68 -15.46
C SER A 179 4.79 13.76 -15.42
N THR A 180 5.44 13.22 -16.45
CA THR A 180 6.89 13.27 -16.63
C THR A 180 7.43 14.70 -16.68
N THR A 181 6.58 15.69 -16.97
CA THR A 181 6.92 17.11 -16.96
C THR A 181 6.90 17.75 -15.57
N GLY A 182 6.34 17.07 -14.56
CA GLY A 182 6.17 17.61 -13.21
C GLY A 182 5.15 18.73 -13.09
N LYS A 183 4.29 18.94 -14.10
CA LYS A 183 3.32 20.04 -14.11
C LYS A 183 1.92 19.64 -13.66
N SER A 184 1.62 18.34 -13.71
CA SER A 184 0.30 17.81 -13.40
C SER A 184 0.43 16.48 -12.67
N ALA A 185 -0.58 16.14 -11.89
CA ALA A 185 -0.73 14.82 -11.30
C ALA A 185 -2.21 14.42 -11.27
N GLU A 186 -2.48 13.14 -11.48
CA GLU A 186 -3.83 12.58 -11.45
C GLU A 186 -3.84 11.38 -10.53
N GLY A 187 -5.01 11.03 -10.00
CA GLY A 187 -5.10 9.86 -9.16
C GLY A 187 -6.44 9.67 -8.50
N TYR A 188 -6.40 8.90 -7.42
CA TYR A 188 -7.59 8.54 -6.65
C TYR A 188 -7.33 8.67 -5.16
N TYR A 189 -8.41 8.87 -4.41
CA TYR A 189 -8.38 8.77 -2.96
C TYR A 189 -9.35 7.75 -2.44
N ILE A 190 -9.00 7.20 -1.28
CA ILE A 190 -9.93 6.53 -0.38
C ILE A 190 -9.81 7.23 0.96
N SER A 191 -10.92 7.76 1.47
CA SER A 191 -11.00 8.44 2.75
C SER A 191 -11.99 7.71 3.65
N ARG A 192 -11.73 7.70 4.95
CA ARG A 192 -12.62 7.15 5.96
C ARG A 192 -12.81 8.14 7.09
N SER A 193 -14.05 8.42 7.43
CA SER A 193 -14.39 9.19 8.62
C SER A 193 -14.19 8.33 9.86
N LEU A 194 -13.46 8.87 10.85
CA LEU A 194 -13.26 8.19 12.14
C LEU A 194 -14.47 8.34 13.07
N LYS A 195 -15.41 9.24 12.76
CA LYS A 195 -16.59 9.49 13.59
C LYS A 195 -17.66 8.40 13.39
N ASP A 196 -17.94 8.07 12.14
CA ASP A 196 -19.04 7.18 11.74
C ASP A 196 -18.56 5.98 10.89
N GLY A 197 -17.26 5.90 10.60
CA GLY A 197 -16.67 4.77 9.88
C GLY A 197 -16.96 4.76 8.38
N LYS A 198 -17.72 5.72 7.86
CA LYS A 198 -18.07 5.84 6.43
C LYS A 198 -16.81 6.04 5.60
N PHE A 199 -16.78 5.41 4.43
CA PHE A 199 -15.68 5.56 3.50
C PHE A 199 -16.16 6.21 2.21
N VAL A 200 -15.25 6.91 1.55
CA VAL A 200 -15.50 7.63 0.31
C VAL A 200 -14.34 7.35 -0.63
N VAL A 201 -14.66 7.11 -1.90
CA VAL A 201 -13.68 6.92 -2.98
C VAL A 201 -13.93 7.99 -4.03
N GLY A 202 -12.86 8.63 -4.51
CA GLY A 202 -12.98 9.66 -5.53
C GLY A 202 -11.73 9.82 -6.39
N SER A 203 -11.84 10.64 -7.43
CA SER A 203 -10.73 11.03 -8.31
C SER A 203 -10.06 12.32 -7.84
N LEU A 204 -8.81 12.52 -8.27
CA LEU A 204 -7.99 13.70 -8.00
C LEU A 204 -7.31 14.16 -9.27
N GLU A 205 -7.23 15.48 -9.43
CA GLU A 205 -6.44 16.15 -10.46
C GLU A 205 -5.70 17.32 -9.82
N PHE A 206 -4.39 17.41 -10.01
CA PHE A 206 -3.53 18.45 -9.48
C PHE A 206 -2.71 19.11 -10.58
N ASN A 207 -2.41 20.38 -10.36
CA ASN A 207 -1.47 21.18 -11.14
C ASN A 207 -0.43 21.78 -10.19
N HIS A 208 0.81 21.86 -10.65
CA HIS A 208 1.93 22.43 -9.90
C HIS A 208 1.98 23.96 -10.02
#